data_AF-A0AAP2QBI8-F1
#
_entry.id   AF-A0AAP2QBI8-F1
#
_cell.length_a   1.000
_cell.length_b   1.000
_cell.length_c   1.000
_cell.angle_alpha   90.00
_cell.angle_beta   90.00
_cell.angle_gamma   90.00
#
_symmetry.space_group_name_H-M   'P 1'
#
loop_
_entity.id
_entity.type
_entity.pdbx_description
1 polymer ?
#
loop_
_entity_poly.entity_id
_entity_poly.type
_entity_poly.pdbx_seq_one_letter_code
_entity_poly.pdbx_strand_id
1 'polypeptide(L)'
;AKNRKTPDMNLPVWFDGQNMNEALFCEEFLQERRIIFANGAFFTPNGRVTDDLPLRGEIYDKLKFCAVNNIPRKITNILEVL
;
A
#
# COMPACT_ATOMS: atom_id res chain seq x y z
N ALA A 1 8.36 20.37 24.38
CA ALA A 1 8.05 19.00 23.93
C ALA A 1 7.41 19.05 22.55
N LYS A 2 7.73 18.07 21.70
CA LYS A 2 7.20 17.81 20.34
C LYS A 2 7.72 18.76 19.25
N ASN A 3 8.92 18.43 18.77
CA ASN A 3 9.44 18.84 17.47
C ASN A 3 8.50 18.24 16.41
N ARG A 4 7.50 19.00 15.99
CA ARG A 4 6.54 18.62 14.96
C ARG A 4 7.28 18.74 13.64
N LYS A 5 8.04 17.71 13.26
CA LYS A 5 8.40 17.48 11.86
C LYS A 5 7.06 17.46 11.13
N THR A 6 6.75 18.54 10.44
CA THR A 6 5.72 18.52 9.39
C THR A 6 6.12 17.40 8.45
N PRO A 7 5.33 16.34 8.27
CA PRO A 7 5.60 15.45 7.15
C PRO A 7 5.53 16.33 5.90
N ASP A 8 6.57 16.30 5.07
CA ASP A 8 6.56 16.96 3.77
C ASP A 8 5.21 16.72 3.11
N MET A 9 4.42 17.77 2.90
CA MET A 9 3.04 17.68 2.37
C MET A 9 2.95 17.06 0.95
N ASN A 10 4.05 16.56 0.41
CA ASN A 10 4.16 15.84 -0.86
C ASN A 10 4.39 14.33 -0.71
N LEU A 11 4.61 13.81 0.50
CA LEU A 11 4.83 12.38 0.71
C LEU A 11 3.50 11.68 1.09
N PRO A 12 3.27 10.45 0.58
CA PRO A 12 2.10 9.68 0.97
C PRO A 12 2.03 9.44 2.47
N VAL A 13 0.82 9.32 3.03
CA VAL A 13 0.61 9.20 4.50
C VAL A 13 1.29 7.96 5.09
N TRP A 14 1.49 6.94 4.25
CA TRP A 14 2.14 5.67 4.58
C TRP A 14 3.67 5.72 4.43
N PHE A 15 4.26 6.85 4.06
CA PHE A 15 5.69 6.99 3.80
C PHE A 15 6.30 8.15 4.57
N ASP A 16 7.28 7.84 5.45
CA ASP A 16 7.97 8.83 6.30
C ASP A 16 9.26 9.36 5.64
N GLY A 17 9.46 9.16 4.33
CA GLY A 17 10.68 9.54 3.62
C GLY A 17 11.84 8.55 3.75
N GLN A 18 11.81 7.68 4.76
CA GLN A 18 12.84 6.66 4.99
C GLN A 18 12.27 5.26 5.16
N ASN A 19 11.06 5.16 5.73
CA ASN A 19 10.36 3.89 5.95
C ASN A 19 8.91 3.99 5.50
N MET A 20 8.41 2.86 5.03
CA MET A 20 7.03 2.67 4.62
C MET A 20 6.27 1.89 5.70
N ASN A 21 5.08 2.38 6.03
CA ASN A 21 4.09 1.68 6.84
C ASN A 21 3.16 0.85 5.95
N GLU A 22 3.33 -0.48 5.99
CA GLU A 22 2.55 -1.40 5.16
C GLU A 22 1.03 -1.31 5.44
N ALA A 23 0.60 -1.17 6.70
CA ALA A 23 -0.82 -1.16 7.05
C ALA A 23 -1.56 0.06 6.48
N LEU A 24 -0.97 1.25 6.62
CA LEU A 24 -1.53 2.49 6.06
C LEU A 24 -1.57 2.45 4.53
N PHE A 25 -0.55 1.85 3.91
CA PHE A 25 -0.54 1.66 2.46
C PHE A 25 -1.68 0.73 2.03
N CYS A 26 -1.90 -0.39 2.72
CA CYS A 26 -3.01 -1.29 2.44
C CYS A 26 -4.35 -0.55 2.52
N GLU A 27 -4.59 0.22 3.59
CA GLU A 27 -5.82 0.99 3.74
C GLU A 27 -6.02 2.01 2.60
N GLU A 28 -4.99 2.79 2.27
CA GLU A 28 -5.06 3.76 1.17
C GLU A 28 -5.28 3.05 -0.17
N PHE A 29 -4.58 1.95 -0.41
CA PHE A 29 -4.68 1.17 -1.65
C PHE A 29 -6.07 0.54 -1.82
N LEU A 30 -6.62 -0.02 -0.75
CA LEU A 30 -7.99 -0.53 -0.70
C LEU A 30 -8.99 0.59 -0.97
N GLN A 31 -8.83 1.77 -0.38
CA GLN A 31 -9.71 2.91 -0.62
C GLN A 31 -9.62 3.47 -2.04
N GLU A 32 -8.41 3.65 -2.57
CA GLU A 32 -8.14 4.21 -3.90
C GLU A 32 -8.73 3.32 -5.01
N ARG A 33 -8.52 2.00 -4.88
CA ARG A 33 -9.05 1.01 -5.83
C ARG A 33 -10.49 0.58 -5.52
N ARG A 34 -11.09 1.13 -4.46
CA ARG A 34 -12.40 0.73 -3.92
C ARG A 34 -12.49 -0.80 -3.72
N ILE A 35 -11.40 -1.38 -3.27
CA ILE A 35 -11.30 -2.80 -2.94
C ILE A 35 -11.84 -3.00 -1.53
N ILE A 36 -12.75 -3.95 -1.38
CA ILE A 36 -13.26 -4.40 -0.09
C ILE A 36 -12.69 -5.79 0.17
N PHE A 37 -11.99 -5.96 1.29
CA PHE A 37 -11.62 -7.29 1.77
C PHE A 37 -12.75 -7.83 2.66
N ALA A 38 -13.40 -8.89 2.21
CA ALA A 38 -14.46 -9.56 2.97
C ALA A 38 -14.39 -11.07 2.73
N ASN A 39 -14.56 -11.85 3.79
CA ASN A 39 -14.63 -13.31 3.69
C ASN A 39 -13.42 -13.96 2.98
N GLY A 40 -12.21 -13.43 3.19
CA GLY A 40 -10.98 -13.93 2.56
C GLY A 40 -10.88 -13.62 1.06
N ALA A 41 -11.67 -12.67 0.56
CA ALA A 41 -11.66 -12.29 -0.84
C ALA A 41 -11.67 -10.76 -0.98
N PHE A 42 -10.97 -10.28 -2.00
CA PHE A 42 -10.96 -8.88 -2.40
C PHE A 42 -12.07 -8.65 -3.43
N PHE A 43 -12.81 -7.57 -3.27
CA PHE A 43 -13.89 -7.16 -4.15
C PHE A 43 -13.60 -5.77 -4.68
N THR A 44 -13.32 -5.64 -5.97
CA THR A 44 -13.29 -4.36 -6.67
C THR A 44 -14.68 -4.01 -7.22
N PRO A 45 -14.94 -2.76 -7.59
CA PRO A 45 -16.14 -2.40 -8.37
C PRO A 45 -16.26 -3.14 -9.71
N ASN A 46 -15.14 -3.67 -10.25
CA ASN A 46 -15.14 -4.47 -11.48
C ASN A 46 -15.38 -5.97 -11.22
N GLY A 47 -15.42 -6.42 -9.97
CA GLY A 47 -15.63 -7.81 -9.59
C GLY A 47 -14.69 -8.30 -8.49
N ARG A 48 -14.80 -9.59 -8.17
CA ARG A 48 -13.91 -10.25 -7.19
C ARG A 48 -12.51 -10.35 -7.78
N VAL A 49 -11.52 -9.87 -7.05
CA VAL A 49 -10.11 -10.10 -7.38
C VAL A 49 -9.77 -11.50 -6.89
N THR A 50 -9.56 -12.39 -7.84
CA THR A 50 -9.14 -13.78 -7.60
C THR A 50 -7.65 -13.99 -7.82
N ASP A 51 -6.97 -12.96 -8.32
CA ASP A 51 -5.58 -13.01 -8.72
C ASP A 51 -4.82 -11.82 -8.11
N ASP A 52 -3.75 -12.13 -7.38
CA ASP A 52 -2.91 -11.16 -6.68
C ASP A 52 -1.82 -10.55 -7.57
N LEU A 53 -1.60 -11.07 -8.79
CA LEU A 53 -0.65 -10.53 -9.76
C LEU A 53 -0.92 -9.06 -10.15
N PRO A 54 -2.17 -8.64 -10.49
CA PRO A 54 -2.45 -7.23 -10.78
C PRO A 54 -2.25 -6.33 -9.56
N LEU A 55 -2.63 -6.80 -8.36
CA LEU A 55 -2.37 -6.06 -7.11
C LEU A 55 -0.86 -5.87 -6.92
N ARG A 56 -0.10 -6.94 -7.10
CA ARG A 56 1.37 -6.94 -6.98
C ARG A 56 2.03 -5.94 -7.93
N GLY A 57 1.57 -5.89 -9.18
CA GLY A 57 2.08 -4.96 -10.19
C GLY A 57 1.85 -3.50 -9.83
N GLU A 58 0.69 -3.17 -9.28
CA GLU A 58 0.39 -1.79 -8.88
C GLU A 58 1.08 -1.36 -7.61
N ILE A 59 1.17 -2.27 -6.62
CA ILE A 59 1.98 -2.02 -5.43
C ILE A 59 3.42 -1.77 -5.86
N TYR A 60 3.96 -2.58 -6.77
CA TYR A 60 5.29 -2.35 -7.33
C TYR A 60 5.41 -0.98 -8.00
N ASP A 61 4.43 -0.57 -8.81
CA ASP A 61 4.47 0.73 -9.49
C ASP A 61 4.42 1.91 -8.51
N LYS A 62 3.59 1.84 -7.46
CA LYS A 62 3.61 2.85 -6.38
C LYS A 62 4.94 2.86 -5.62
N LEU A 63 5.50 1.69 -5.33
CA LEU A 63 6.72 1.57 -4.54
C LEU A 63 7.98 1.91 -5.31
N LYS A 64 8.03 1.71 -6.62
CA LYS A 64 9.21 2.04 -7.44
C LYS A 64 9.58 3.53 -7.32
N PHE A 65 8.59 4.40 -7.12
CA PHE A 65 8.80 5.84 -6.95
C PHE A 65 9.19 6.25 -5.53
N CYS A 66 8.92 5.41 -4.53
CA CYS A 66 9.05 5.80 -3.13
C CYS A 66 10.44 5.58 -2.53
N ALA A 67 11.49 5.32 -3.32
CA ALA A 67 12.86 5.05 -2.83
C ALA A 67 12.93 4.04 -1.67
N VAL A 68 11.94 3.14 -1.60
CA VAL A 68 11.82 2.17 -0.51
C VAL A 68 12.83 1.05 -0.74
N ASN A 69 13.58 0.72 0.31
CA ASN A 69 14.47 -0.44 0.29
C ASN A 69 13.64 -1.72 0.42
N ASN A 70 14.09 -2.82 -0.21
CA ASN A 70 13.43 -4.13 -0.15
C ASN A 70 11.99 -4.16 -0.72
N ILE A 71 11.75 -3.49 -1.86
CA ILE A 71 10.46 -3.51 -2.59
C ILE A 71 9.85 -4.93 -2.66
N PRO A 72 10.58 -5.99 -3.07
CA PRO A 72 9.98 -7.32 -3.19
C PRO A 72 9.41 -7.84 -1.88
N ARG A 73 10.11 -7.59 -0.76
CA ARG A 73 9.71 -8.03 0.58
C ARG A 73 8.52 -7.21 1.09
N LYS A 74 8.52 -5.90 0.86
CA LYS A 74 7.41 -5.02 1.23
C LYS A 74 6.13 -5.43 0.51
N ILE A 75 6.22 -5.74 -0.78
CA ILE A 75 5.10 -6.27 -1.55
C ILE A 75 4.56 -7.57 -0.95
N THR A 76 5.44 -8.52 -0.61
CA THR A 76 5.01 -9.76 0.05
C THR A 76 4.31 -9.49 1.37
N ASN A 77 4.88 -8.65 2.25
CA ASN A 77 4.26 -8.29 3.52
C ASN A 77 2.88 -7.63 3.32
N ILE A 78 2.75 -6.73 2.33
CA ILE A 78 1.48 -6.06 2.01
C ILE A 78 0.44 -7.08 1.57
N LEU A 79 0.81 -8.01 0.68
CA LEU A 79 -0.08 -9.09 0.23
C LEU A 79 -0.41 -10.10 1.34
N GLU A 80 0.46 -10.28 2.33
CA GLU A 80 0.18 -11.13 3.50
C GLU A 80 -0.75 -10.45 4.52
N VAL A 81 -0.74 -9.12 4.58
CA VAL A 81 -1.57 -8.32 5.49
C VAL A 81 -2.93 -7.99 4.87
N LEU A 82 -2.98 -7.87 3.54
CA LEU A 82 -4.22 -7.75 2.76
C LEU A 82 -5.04 -9.04 2.87
#